data_AF-A0A7V3MWM6-F1
#
_entry.id   AF-A0A7V3MWM6-F1
#
_cell.length_a   1.000
_cell.length_b   1.000
_cell.length_c   1.000
_cell.angle_alpha   90.00
_cell.angle_beta   90.00
_cell.angle_gamma   90.00
#
_symmetry.space_group_name_H-M   'P 1'
#
loop_
_entity.id
_entity.type
_entity.pdbx_description
1 polymer ?
#
loop_
_entity_poly.entity_id
_entity_poly.type
_entity_poly.pdbx_seq_one_letter_code
_entity_poly.pdbx_strand_id
1 'polypeptide(L)' 'MKAFLFKFLIFFWLTQTYAQSLQRVEPPFWWSGMTDTSLQILCYGKNISNYKVELSKGKLISQTTTENPDYLFVNIDT' A
#
# COMPACT_ATOMS: atom_id res chain seq x y z
N MET A 1 3.53 -39.83 18.84
CA MET A 1 4.53 -38.74 18.71
C MET A 1 4.66 -38.20 17.29
N LYS A 2 4.84 -39.04 16.25
CA LYS A 2 4.99 -38.56 14.85
C LYS A 2 3.83 -37.71 14.34
N ALA A 3 2.59 -38.12 14.62
CA ALA A 3 1.39 -37.35 14.24
C ALA A 3 1.25 -36.02 15.01
N PHE A 4 1.81 -35.92 16.22
CA PHE A 4 1.82 -34.69 17.01
C PHE A 4 2.85 -33.71 16.42
N LEU A 5 4.06 -34.18 16.12
CA LEU A 5 5.10 -33.41 15.44
C LEU A 5 4.64 -32.91 14.06
N PHE A 6 3.92 -33.74 13.30
CA PHE A 6 3.38 -33.36 11.99
C PHE A 6 2.33 -32.24 12.10
N LYS A 7 1.40 -32.33 13.05
CA LYS A 7 0.41 -31.28 13.31
C LYS A 7 1.06 -29.98 13.79
N PHE A 8 2.11 -30.08 14.61
CA PHE A 8 2.88 -28.93 15.06
C PHE A 8 3.58 -28.22 13.89
N LEU A 9 4.13 -28.98 12.93
CA LEU A 9 4.77 -28.41 11.75
C LEU A 9 3.78 -27.67 10.84
N ILE A 10 2.57 -28.23 10.63
CA ILE A 10 1.51 -27.56 9.85
C ILE A 10 1.07 -26.26 10.52
N PHE A 11 0.92 -26.26 11.84
CA PHE A 11 0.56 -25.06 12.59
C PHE A 11 1.59 -23.94 12.42
N PHE A 12 2.89 -24.27 12.45
CA PHE A 12 3.98 -23.30 12.28
C PHE A 12 4.06 -22.70 10.86
N TRP A 13 3.63 -23.44 9.84
CA TRP A 13 3.56 -22.95 8.46
C TRP A 13 2.39 -21.99 8.23
N LEU A 14 1.28 -22.16 8.94
CA LEU A 14 0.09 -21.32 8.79
C LEU A 14 0.23 -19.95 9.47
N THR A 15 1.21 -19.77 10.37
CA THR A 15 1.41 -18.51 11.12
C THR A 15 2.31 -17.50 10.43
N GLN A 16 2.72 -17.73 9.17
CA GLN A 16 3.56 -16.77 8.44
C GLN A 16 2.73 -15.58 7.99
N THR A 17 2.67 -14.53 8.82
CA THR A 17 2.10 -13.24 8.45
C THR A 17 3.20 -12.38 7.82
N TYR A 18 3.04 -12.05 6.53
CA TYR A 18 3.91 -11.07 5.88
C TYR A 18 3.33 -9.69 6.09
N ALA A 19 4.10 -8.79 6.71
CA ALA A 19 3.72 -7.39 6.80
C ALA A 19 3.69 -6.78 5.39
N GLN A 20 2.65 -6.00 5.11
CA GLN A 20 2.49 -5.32 3.83
C GLN A 20 3.38 -4.07 3.86
N SER A 21 4.36 -3.99 2.95
CA SER A 21 5.30 -2.88 2.91
C SER A 21 4.91 -1.90 1.80
N LEU A 22 4.63 -0.65 2.17
CA LEU A 22 4.72 0.47 1.24
C LEU A 22 6.22 0.76 1.03
N GLN A 23 6.75 0.37 -0.13
CA GLN A 23 8.19 0.36 -0.39
C GLN A 23 8.70 1.73 -0.83
N ARG A 24 7.89 2.48 -1.60
CA ARG A 24 8.29 3.80 -2.10
C ARG A 24 7.07 4.68 -2.34
N VAL A 25 7.24 5.97 -2.07
CA VAL A 25 6.26 7.03 -2.33
C VAL A 25 6.99 8.16 -3.02
N GLU A 26 6.45 8.62 -4.16
CA GLU A 26 6.99 9.74 -4.92
C GLU A 26 5.88 10.76 -5.25
N PRO A 27 6.05 12.05 -4.92
CA PRO A 27 7.12 12.58 -4.08
C PRO A 27 6.98 12.09 -2.61
N PRO A 28 8.08 11.96 -1.85
CA PRO A 28 8.04 11.44 -0.48
C PRO A 28 7.36 12.39 0.53
N PHE A 29 7.25 13.67 0.17
CA PHE A 29 6.55 14.71 0.93
C PHE A 29 6.15 15.85 -0.01
N TRP A 30 5.26 16.73 0.45
CA TRP A 30 4.82 17.92 -0.28
C TRP A 30 4.65 19.12 0.66
N TRP A 31 4.47 20.31 0.09
CA TRP A 31 4.31 21.56 0.83
C TRP A 31 2.85 21.99 0.90
N SER A 32 2.46 22.54 2.05
CA SER A 32 1.16 23.21 2.20
C SER A 32 1.19 24.61 1.57
N GLY A 33 0.06 25.07 1.03
CA GLY A 33 -0.08 26.42 0.49
C GLY A 33 0.58 26.62 -0.88
N MET A 34 0.83 25.54 -1.61
CA MET A 34 1.23 25.61 -3.02
C MET A 34 0.11 26.26 -3.83
N THR A 35 0.48 27.07 -4.83
CA THR A 35 -0.50 27.75 -5.71
C THR A 35 -1.30 26.75 -6.52
N ASP A 36 -0.67 25.67 -6.97
CA ASP A 36 -1.35 24.49 -7.52
C ASP A 36 -1.50 23.47 -6.40
N THR A 37 -2.76 23.18 -6.05
CA THR A 37 -3.11 22.21 -5.00
C THR A 37 -3.24 20.79 -5.55
N SER A 38 -3.16 20.60 -6.87
CA SER A 38 -3.24 19.30 -7.52
C SER A 38 -1.94 18.53 -7.33
N LEU A 39 -2.00 17.36 -6.68
CA LEU A 39 -0.84 16.51 -6.47
C LEU A 39 -1.14 15.07 -6.89
N GLN A 40 -0.29 14.52 -7.76
CA GLN A 40 -0.25 13.09 -8.04
C GLN A 40 0.88 12.45 -7.24
N ILE A 41 0.55 11.37 -6.54
CA ILE A 41 1.48 10.58 -5.74
C ILE A 41 1.57 9.19 -6.35
N LEU A 42 2.79 8.74 -6.62
CA LEU A 42 3.10 7.37 -6.99
C LEU A 42 3.43 6.56 -5.74
N CYS A 43 2.63 5.54 -5.47
CA CYS A 43 2.88 4.55 -4.44
C CYS A 43 3.36 3.25 -5.09
N TYR A 44 4.46 2.69 -4.59
CA TYR A 44 5.00 1.40 -5.01
C TYR A 44 5.14 0.45 -3.82
N GLY A 45 4.67 -0.78 -4.01
CA GLY A 45 4.76 -1.86 -3.04
C GLY A 45 3.99 -3.08 -3.53
N LYS A 46 4.36 -4.26 -3.05
CA LYS A 46 3.75 -5.52 -3.50
C LYS A 46 2.22 -5.49 -3.34
N ASN A 47 1.50 -5.69 -4.44
CA ASN A 47 0.04 -5.68 -4.52
C ASN A 47 -0.62 -4.42 -3.94
N ILE A 48 0.06 -3.27 -3.96
CA ILE A 48 -0.46 -2.02 -3.39
C ILE A 48 -1.76 -1.56 -4.05
N SER A 49 -2.02 -1.97 -5.30
CA SER A 49 -3.26 -1.69 -6.03
C SER A 49 -4.51 -2.25 -5.35
N ASN A 50 -4.39 -3.26 -4.48
CA ASN A 50 -5.52 -3.92 -3.83
C ASN A 50 -6.05 -3.16 -2.61
N TYR A 51 -5.37 -2.08 -2.20
CA TYR A 51 -5.75 -1.28 -1.03
C TYR A 51 -6.59 -0.09 -1.43
N LYS A 52 -7.37 0.43 -0.49
CA LYS A 52 -8.10 1.69 -0.64
C LYS A 52 -7.34 2.79 0.06
N VAL A 53 -7.15 3.92 -0.62
CA VAL A 53 -6.51 5.09 -0.02
C VAL A 53 -7.51 5.85 0.85
N GLU A 54 -7.08 6.22 2.06
CA GLU A 54 -7.80 7.13 2.95
C GLU A 54 -6.86 8.26 3.38
N LEU A 55 -7.39 9.49 3.40
CA LEU A 55 -6.63 10.69 3.73
C LEU A 55 -7.20 11.32 5.01
N SER A 56 -6.33 11.75 5.91
CA SER A 56 -6.72 12.52 7.10
C SER A 56 -6.92 14.01 6.81
N LYS A 57 -6.34 14.52 5.72
CA LYS A 57 -6.41 15.92 5.24
C LYS A 57 -6.35 15.96 3.71
N GLY A 58 -6.89 17.03 3.13
CA GLY A 58 -7.04 17.17 1.68
C GLY A 58 -8.22 16.35 1.13
N LYS A 59 -8.35 16.33 -0.19
CA LYS A 59 -9.42 15.60 -0.89
C LYS A 59 -8.83 14.58 -1.84
N LEU A 60 -9.24 13.32 -1.70
CA LEU A 60 -8.91 12.28 -2.68
C LEU A 60 -9.72 12.54 -3.96
N ILE A 61 -9.03 12.75 -5.08
CA ILE A 61 -9.64 12.97 -6.39
C ILE A 61 -9.81 11.64 -7.11
N SER A 62 -8.75 10.83 -7.17
CA SER A 62 -8.82 9.50 -7.77
C SER A 62 -7.68 8.59 -7.32
N GLN A 63 -7.92 7.29 -7.48
CA GLN A 63 -6.94 6.24 -7.33
C GLN A 63 -6.91 5.46 -8.64
N THR A 64 -5.74 5.36 -9.28
CA THR A 64 -5.57 4.73 -10.60
C THR A 64 -4.55 3.61 -10.50
N THR A 65 -4.95 2.42 -10.92
CA THR A 65 -4.10 1.23 -11.01
C THR A 65 -3.54 1.07 -12.41
N THR A 66 -2.51 0.25 -12.55
CA THR A 66 -1.95 -0.16 -13.85
C THR A 66 -2.12 -1.66 -14.04
N GLU A 67 -1.64 -2.20 -15.16
CA GLU A 67 -1.53 -3.66 -15.34
C GLU A 67 -0.60 -4.31 -14.29
N ASN A 68 0.36 -3.54 -13.76
CA ASN A 68 1.21 -3.99 -12.67
C ASN A 68 0.53 -3.67 -11.31
N PRO A 69 0.19 -4.70 -10.50
CA PRO A 69 -0.49 -4.51 -9.22
C PRO A 69 0.39 -3.87 -8.14
N ASP A 70 1.70 -3.75 -8.39
CA ASP A 70 2.66 -3.18 -7.44
C ASP A 70 2.74 -1.64 -7.52
N TYR A 71 1.94 -1.01 -8.38
CA TYR A 71 1.90 0.43 -8.57
C TYR A 71 0.50 1.00 -8.38
N LEU A 72 0.45 2.17 -7.73
CA LEU A 72 -0.76 2.91 -7.50
C LEU A 72 -0.53 4.41 -7.64
N PHE A 73 -1.28 5.06 -8.51
CA PHE A 73 -1.31 6.51 -8.61
C PHE A 73 -2.48 7.05 -7.78
N VAL A 74 -2.18 8.03 -6.94
CA VAL A 74 -3.14 8.67 -6.05
C VAL A 74 -3.16 10.16 -6.36
N ASN A 75 -4.27 10.65 -6.88
CA ASN A 75 -4.45 12.07 -7.16
C ASN A 75 -5.22 12.70 -6.01
N ILE A 76 -4.64 13.76 -5.43
CA ILE A 76 -5.22 14.51 -4.31
C ILE A 76 -5.25 16.00 -4.63
N ASP A 77 -6.10 16.71 -3.90
CA ASP A 77 -6.15 18.16 -3.83
C ASP A 77 -5.79 18.55 -2.38
N THR A 78 -4.66 19.24 -2.21
CA THR A 78 -3.98 19.48 -0.91
C THR A 78 -4.51 20.66 -0.13
#